data_AF-A0A0N4W4K5-F1
#
_entry.id   AF-A0A0N4W4K5-F1
#
_cell.length_a   1.000
_cell.length_b   1.000
_cell.length_c   1.000
_cell.angle_alpha   90.00
_cell.angle_beta   90.00
_cell.angle_gamma   90.00
#
_symmetry.space_group_name_H-M   'P 1'
#
loop_
_entity.id
_entity.type
_entity.pdbx_description
1 polymer ?
#
loop_
_entity_poly.entity_id
_entity_poly.type
_entity_poly.pdbx_seq_one_letter_code
_entity_poly.pdbx_strand_id
1 'polypeptide(L)'
;MWTDPEIKNMSMYRLMNHINFIDFLQLLCHFVSGFFAIYPEIIQRSRFFSSFIGSTVNSLWQAMFPYLFVLSISRILIIKKRMDPNKLSLPMLVILIVGWLFTITVWLWSWFGMAFVFGRVGWEYDFSMWSSPYLKFIELGWCVPTILSSYLIYLGIIVHFVLVSLNHIISL
;
A
#
# COMPACT_ATOMS: atom_id res chain seq x y z
N MET A 1 6.28 18.24 -8.47
CA MET A 1 5.16 17.43 -9.00
C MET A 1 3.88 18.24 -9.23
N TRP A 2 3.64 19.31 -8.46
CA TRP A 2 2.39 20.10 -8.56
C TRP A 2 2.46 21.28 -9.55
N THR A 3 3.66 21.66 -9.96
CA THR A 3 3.96 22.83 -10.79
C THR A 3 4.02 22.52 -12.28
N ASP A 4 4.19 21.25 -12.66
CA ASP A 4 4.32 20.83 -14.06
C ASP A 4 2.99 20.30 -14.60
N PRO A 5 2.35 20.98 -15.58
CA PRO A 5 1.04 20.61 -16.10
C PRO A 5 1.06 19.27 -16.85
N GLU A 6 2.17 18.88 -17.48
CA GLU A 6 2.28 17.60 -18.19
C GLU A 6 2.27 16.43 -17.20
N ILE A 7 3.02 16.58 -16.11
CA ILE A 7 3.11 15.59 -15.02
C ILE A 7 1.77 15.49 -14.27
N LYS A 8 1.08 16.62 -14.05
CA LYS A 8 -0.21 16.67 -13.35
C LYS A 8 -1.33 15.93 -14.08
N ASN A 9 -1.31 15.96 -15.41
CA ASN A 9 -2.37 15.39 -16.24
C ASN A 9 -2.29 13.86 -16.36
N MET A 10 -1.11 13.28 -16.17
CA MET A 10 -0.95 11.83 -16.21
C MET A 10 -1.54 11.17 -14.96
N SER A 11 -2.44 10.21 -15.19
CA SER A 11 -3.12 9.48 -14.12
C SER A 11 -2.15 8.70 -13.21
N MET A 12 -1.05 8.19 -13.77
CA MET A 12 -0.01 7.47 -13.03
C MET A 12 0.71 8.34 -11.99
N TYR A 13 1.03 9.58 -12.35
CA TYR A 13 1.68 10.52 -11.44
C TYR A 13 0.74 10.97 -10.32
N ARG A 14 -0.56 11.09 -10.62
CA ARG A 14 -1.57 11.29 -9.58
C ARG A 14 -1.60 10.14 -8.60
N LEU A 15 -1.63 8.89 -9.06
CA LEU A 15 -1.58 7.70 -8.16
C LEU A 15 -0.31 7.69 -7.31
N MET A 16 0.84 8.01 -7.89
CA MET A 16 2.11 8.10 -7.15
C MET A 16 2.05 9.15 -6.04
N ASN A 17 1.41 10.30 -6.30
CA ASN A 17 1.23 11.33 -5.28
C ASN A 17 0.30 10.87 -4.13
N HIS A 18 -0.66 9.98 -4.38
CA HIS A 18 -1.47 9.38 -3.30
C HIS A 18 -0.63 8.43 -2.45
N ILE A 19 0.23 7.61 -3.05
CA ILE A 19 1.18 6.77 -2.30
C ILE A 19 2.07 7.65 -1.42
N ASN A 20 2.67 8.70 -1.98
CA ASN A 20 3.51 9.62 -1.22
C ASN A 20 2.77 10.26 -0.03
N PHE A 21 1.49 10.58 -0.20
CA PHE A 21 0.66 11.11 0.87
C PHE A 21 0.40 10.06 1.97
N ILE A 22 0.12 8.80 1.58
CA ILE A 22 -0.04 7.68 2.52
C ILE A 22 1.26 7.44 3.30
N ASP A 23 2.40 7.39 2.60
CA ASP A 23 3.73 7.24 3.21
C ASP A 23 4.04 8.39 4.19
N PHE A 24 3.69 9.62 3.83
CA PHE A 24 3.85 10.77 4.71
C PHE A 24 3.03 10.63 6.00
N LEU A 25 1.78 10.20 5.89
CA LEU A 25 0.94 9.93 7.07
C LEU A 25 1.51 8.78 7.91
N GLN A 26 2.03 7.73 7.26
CA GLN A 26 2.64 6.60 7.96
C GLN A 26 3.90 7.06 8.71
N LEU A 27 4.72 7.90 8.09
CA LEU A 27 5.91 8.50 8.71
C LEU A 27 5.54 9.36 9.91
N LEU A 28 4.50 10.18 9.83
CA LEU A 28 3.98 10.94 10.97
C LEU A 28 3.59 10.02 12.13
N CYS A 29 2.90 8.91 11.84
CA CYS A 29 2.53 7.95 12.86
C CYS A 29 3.74 7.25 13.48
N HIS A 30 4.76 6.89 12.68
CA HIS A 30 6.02 6.34 13.19
C HIS A 30 6.81 7.36 14.01
N PHE A 31 6.80 8.64 13.63
CA PHE A 31 7.38 9.71 14.42
C PHE A 31 6.71 9.80 15.80
N VAL A 32 5.37 9.77 15.85
CA VAL A 32 4.62 9.70 17.12
C VAL A 32 4.99 8.44 17.91
N SER A 33 5.13 7.30 17.23
CA SER A 33 5.52 6.03 17.85
C SER A 33 6.90 6.09 18.49
N GLY A 34 7.81 6.92 17.97
CA GLY A 34 9.12 7.17 18.59
C GLY A 34 9.02 7.71 20.02
N PHE A 35 8.02 8.54 20.33
CA PHE A 35 7.80 9.00 21.70
C PHE A 35 7.38 7.87 22.64
N PHE A 36 6.67 6.85 22.15
CA PHE A 36 6.29 5.68 22.95
C PHE A 36 7.50 4.84 23.36
N ALA A 37 8.54 4.80 22.52
CA ALA A 37 9.79 4.12 22.85
C ALA A 37 10.56 4.84 23.97
N ILE A 38 10.51 6.17 24.01
CA ILE A 38 11.19 6.98 25.05
C ILE A 38 10.37 7.00 26.35
N TYR A 39 9.04 7.10 26.24
CA TYR A 39 8.12 7.22 27.37
C TYR A 39 7.04 6.13 27.35
N PRO A 40 7.36 4.92 27.83
CA PRO A 40 6.43 3.78 27.78
C PRO A 40 5.19 3.96 28.69
N GLU A 41 5.25 4.88 29.65
CA GLU A 41 4.12 5.23 30.53
C GLU A 41 2.89 5.74 29.74
N ILE A 42 3.11 6.36 28.58
CA ILE A 42 2.03 6.84 27.70
C ILE A 42 1.20 5.67 27.18
N ILE A 43 1.85 4.55 26.85
CA ILE A 43 1.20 3.32 26.37
C ILE A 43 0.34 2.72 27.48
N GLN A 44 0.90 2.63 28.70
CA GLN A 44 0.20 2.06 29.85
C GLN A 44 -1.02 2.91 30.27
N ARG A 45 -0.91 4.24 30.12
CA ARG A 45 -1.99 5.17 30.48
C ARG A 45 -3.13 5.19 29.45
N SER A 46 -2.85 4.93 28.17
CA SER A 46 -3.88 4.94 27.12
C SER A 46 -3.62 3.87 26.05
N ARG A 47 -4.01 2.63 26.36
CA ARG A 47 -3.98 1.51 25.40
C ARG A 47 -4.82 1.80 24.15
N PHE A 48 -5.94 2.50 24.32
CA PHE A 48 -6.81 2.88 23.21
C PHE A 48 -6.11 3.80 22.21
N PHE A 49 -5.36 4.80 22.70
CA PHE A 49 -4.57 5.69 21.84
C PHE A 49 -3.40 4.96 21.17
N SER A 50 -2.70 4.10 21.92
CA SER A 50 -1.63 3.26 21.35
C SER A 50 -2.17 2.39 20.21
N SER A 51 -3.31 1.73 20.42
CA SER A 51 -3.89 0.85 19.40
C SER A 51 -4.42 1.62 18.19
N PHE A 52 -4.91 2.85 18.38
CA PHE A 52 -5.27 3.76 17.28
C PHE A 52 -4.06 4.05 16.38
N ILE A 53 -2.92 4.44 16.95
CA ILE A 53 -1.70 4.73 16.18
C ILE A 53 -1.20 3.48 15.45
N GLY A 54 -1.09 2.34 16.15
CA GLY A 54 -0.65 1.08 15.55
C GLY A 54 -1.57 0.60 14.42
N SER A 55 -2.88 0.66 14.63
CA SER A 55 -3.89 0.32 13.60
C SER A 55 -3.79 1.26 12.41
N THR A 56 -3.55 2.55 12.64
CA THR A 56 -3.39 3.56 11.58
C THR A 56 -2.14 3.31 10.75
N VAL A 57 -0.99 3.05 11.39
CA VAL A 57 0.26 2.66 10.71
C VAL A 57 0.02 1.46 9.82
N ASN A 58 -0.56 0.38 10.37
CA ASN A 58 -0.77 -0.85 9.63
C ASN A 58 -1.74 -0.67 8.45
N SER A 59 -2.82 0.08 8.66
CA SER A 59 -3.84 0.30 7.63
C SER A 59 -3.32 1.20 6.51
N LEU A 60 -2.53 2.23 6.83
CA LEU A 60 -1.86 3.05 5.82
C LEU A 60 -0.90 2.21 4.97
N TRP A 61 -0.15 1.30 5.59
CA TRP A 61 0.69 0.35 4.87
C TRP A 61 -0.13 -0.54 3.92
N GLN A 62 -1.26 -1.09 4.40
CA GLN A 62 -2.15 -1.89 3.57
C GLN A 62 -2.81 -1.10 2.43
N ALA A 63 -3.08 0.19 2.64
CA ALA A 63 -3.68 1.08 1.65
C ALA A 63 -2.80 1.23 0.40
N MET A 64 -1.48 1.06 0.52
CA MET A 64 -0.54 1.17 -0.60
C MET A 64 -0.67 0.02 -1.61
N PHE A 65 -1.05 -1.18 -1.17
CA PHE A 65 -1.07 -2.37 -2.02
C PHE A 65 -1.99 -2.23 -3.25
N PRO A 66 -3.25 -1.79 -3.13
CA PRO A 66 -4.10 -1.48 -4.28
C PRO A 66 -3.45 -0.53 -5.29
N TYR A 67 -2.78 0.52 -4.82
CA TYR A 67 -2.11 1.48 -5.70
C TYR A 67 -0.93 0.85 -6.44
N LEU A 68 -0.10 0.06 -5.75
CA LEU A 68 1.03 -0.66 -6.35
C LEU A 68 0.56 -1.63 -7.43
N PHE A 69 -0.53 -2.36 -7.17
CA PHE A 69 -1.11 -3.27 -8.13
C PHE A 69 -1.66 -2.56 -9.37
N VAL A 70 -2.45 -1.49 -9.15
CA VAL A 70 -3.02 -0.68 -10.24
C VAL A 70 -1.91 -0.04 -11.08
N LEU A 71 -0.86 0.49 -10.46
CA LEU A 71 0.32 1.02 -11.18
C LEU A 71 0.99 -0.06 -12.03
N SER A 72 1.15 -1.27 -11.50
CA SER A 72 1.77 -2.38 -12.21
C SER A 72 0.96 -2.78 -13.45
N ILE A 73 -0.36 -2.98 -13.33
CA ILE A 73 -1.24 -3.28 -14.47
C ILE A 73 -1.23 -2.15 -15.49
N SER A 74 -1.28 -0.91 -15.01
CA SER A 74 -1.29 0.27 -15.88
C SER A 74 -0.09 0.35 -16.80
N ARG A 75 1.10 0.00 -16.29
CA ARG A 75 2.32 -0.03 -17.10
C ARG A 75 2.23 -1.01 -18.27
N ILE A 76 1.70 -2.22 -18.06
CA ILE A 76 1.49 -3.19 -19.16
C ILE A 76 0.50 -2.64 -20.19
N LEU A 77 -0.63 -2.07 -19.74
CA LEU A 77 -1.67 -1.59 -20.65
C LEU A 77 -1.19 -0.41 -21.51
N ILE A 78 -0.36 0.47 -20.94
CA ILE A 78 0.27 1.57 -21.68
C ILE A 78 1.26 1.02 -22.72
N ILE A 79 2.13 0.07 -22.35
CA ILE A 79 3.09 -0.55 -23.29
C ILE A 79 2.36 -1.24 -24.45
N LYS A 80 1.26 -1.94 -24.17
CA LYS A 80 0.42 -2.57 -25.19
C LYS A 80 -0.47 -1.58 -25.96
N LYS A 81 -0.35 -0.26 -25.72
CA LYS A 81 -1.19 0.82 -26.28
C LYS A 81 -2.70 0.59 -26.11
N ARG A 82 -3.09 -0.13 -25.05
CA ARG A 82 -4.50 -0.45 -24.72
C ARG A 82 -5.14 0.59 -23.78
N MET A 83 -4.36 1.50 -23.22
CA MET A 83 -4.83 2.53 -22.30
C MET A 83 -4.12 3.87 -22.54
N ASP A 84 -4.89 4.96 -22.48
CA ASP A 84 -4.36 6.32 -22.51
C ASP A 84 -3.76 6.68 -21.13
N PRO A 85 -2.51 7.16 -21.05
CA PRO A 85 -1.88 7.59 -19.80
C PRO A 85 -2.68 8.64 -19.02
N ASN A 86 -3.53 9.43 -19.68
CA ASN A 86 -4.26 10.54 -19.09
C ASN A 86 -5.55 10.13 -18.38
N LYS A 87 -6.08 8.92 -18.63
CA LYS A 87 -7.34 8.46 -18.05
C LYS A 87 -7.19 7.10 -17.40
N LEU A 88 -7.60 7.02 -16.13
CA LEU A 88 -7.69 5.74 -15.43
C LEU A 88 -8.89 4.96 -15.96
N SER A 89 -8.68 3.69 -16.28
CA SER A 89 -9.78 2.82 -16.70
C SER A 89 -10.76 2.57 -15.55
N LEU A 90 -12.06 2.39 -15.86
CA LEU A 90 -13.08 2.09 -14.85
C LEU A 90 -12.73 0.88 -13.97
N PRO A 91 -12.20 -0.25 -14.51
CA PRO A 91 -11.79 -1.39 -13.68
C PRO A 91 -10.73 -1.05 -12.64
N MET A 92 -9.76 -0.20 -12.97
CA MET A 92 -8.72 0.24 -12.03
C MET A 92 -9.29 1.10 -10.91
N LEU A 93 -10.24 1.98 -11.24
CA LEU A 93 -10.91 2.79 -10.23
C LEU A 93 -11.69 1.91 -9.24
N VAL A 94 -12.38 0.88 -9.73
CA VAL A 94 -13.09 -0.09 -8.88
C VAL A 94 -12.14 -0.81 -7.94
N ILE A 95 -10.97 -1.25 -8.42
CA ILE A 95 -9.94 -1.88 -7.57
C ILE A 95 -9.49 -0.94 -6.45
N LEU A 96 -9.27 0.35 -6.74
CA LEU A 96 -8.89 1.34 -5.73
C LEU A 96 -9.99 1.54 -4.68
N ILE A 97 -11.25 1.65 -5.11
CA ILE A 97 -12.39 1.82 -4.19
C ILE A 97 -12.52 0.61 -3.28
N VAL A 98 -12.47 -0.61 -3.83
CA VAL A 98 -12.51 -1.85 -3.04
C VAL A 98 -11.33 -1.94 -2.08
N GLY A 99 -10.13 -1.57 -2.54
CA GLY A 99 -8.94 -1.50 -1.71
C GLY A 99 -9.10 -0.56 -0.51
N TRP A 100 -9.64 0.64 -0.72
CA TRP A 100 -9.91 1.58 0.38
C TRP A 100 -10.98 1.10 1.34
N LEU A 101 -12.07 0.51 0.84
CA LEU A 101 -13.11 -0.06 1.69
C LEU A 101 -12.55 -1.18 2.58
N PHE A 102 -11.71 -2.03 2.00
CA PHE A 102 -11.00 -3.07 2.74
C PHE A 102 -10.09 -2.46 3.82
N THR A 103 -9.25 -1.48 3.48
CA THR A 103 -8.38 -0.80 4.44
C THR A 103 -9.16 -0.16 5.59
N ILE A 104 -10.26 0.54 5.32
CA ILE A 104 -11.08 1.18 6.36
C ILE A 104 -11.70 0.12 7.28
N THR A 105 -12.17 -0.99 6.71
CA THR A 105 -12.75 -2.10 7.49
C THR A 105 -11.70 -2.72 8.42
N VAL A 106 -10.51 -3.01 7.90
CA VAL A 106 -9.39 -3.56 8.68
C VAL A 106 -8.93 -2.56 9.75
N TRP A 107 -8.89 -1.28 9.44
CA TRP A 107 -8.53 -0.21 10.38
C TRP A 107 -9.49 -0.15 11.57
N LEU A 108 -10.80 -0.07 11.30
CA LEU A 108 -11.82 -0.04 12.35
C LEU A 108 -11.79 -1.32 13.20
N TRP A 109 -11.68 -2.49 12.56
CA TRP A 109 -11.61 -3.77 13.27
C TRP A 109 -10.36 -3.85 14.15
N SER A 110 -9.20 -3.43 13.65
CA SER A 110 -7.94 -3.42 14.39
C SER A 110 -7.99 -2.50 15.59
N TRP A 111 -8.57 -1.31 15.41
CA TRP A 111 -8.66 -0.31 16.47
C TRP A 111 -9.63 -0.72 17.57
N PHE A 112 -10.88 -1.08 17.24
CA PHE A 112 -11.87 -1.51 18.23
C PHE A 112 -11.49 -2.84 18.88
N GLY A 113 -10.85 -3.73 18.12
CA GLY A 113 -10.32 -4.99 18.63
C GLY A 113 -9.05 -4.85 19.47
N MET A 114 -8.51 -3.63 19.64
CA MET A 114 -7.25 -3.33 20.33
C MET A 114 -6.09 -4.25 19.90
N ALA A 115 -6.02 -4.57 18.61
CA ALA A 115 -5.18 -5.63 18.07
C ALA A 115 -3.68 -5.31 18.11
N PHE A 116 -3.33 -4.02 18.20
CA PHE A 116 -1.94 -3.56 18.19
C PHE A 116 -1.48 -3.05 19.54
N VAL A 117 -0.26 -3.46 19.90
CA VAL A 117 0.51 -2.98 21.04
C VAL A 117 1.89 -2.52 20.57
N PHE A 118 2.43 -1.49 21.21
CA PHE A 118 3.81 -1.06 20.97
C PHE A 118 4.74 -1.91 21.84
N GLY A 119 5.49 -2.81 21.19
CA GLY A 119 6.43 -3.73 21.82
C GLY A 119 7.79 -3.09 22.10
N ARG A 120 8.85 -3.92 22.16
CA ARG A 120 10.22 -3.43 22.49
C ARG A 120 10.88 -2.64 21.36
N VAL A 121 10.58 -2.97 20.11
CA VAL A 121 11.28 -2.41 18.92
C VAL A 121 10.30 -1.89 17.86
N GLY A 122 9.00 -2.12 18.02
CA GLY A 122 8.00 -1.65 17.06
C GLY A 122 6.57 -2.07 17.37
N TRP A 123 5.70 -1.91 16.38
CA TRP A 123 4.30 -2.32 16.45
C TRP A 123 4.17 -3.83 16.28
N GLU A 124 3.49 -4.45 17.23
CA GLU A 124 3.27 -5.89 17.25
C GLU A 124 1.78 -6.20 17.43
N TYR A 125 1.37 -7.34 16.89
CA TYR A 125 0.05 -7.88 17.12
C TYR A 125 -0.03 -8.45 18.53
N ASP A 126 -1.03 -8.00 19.30
CA ASP A 126 -1.31 -8.53 20.62
C ASP A 126 -2.19 -9.78 20.50
N PHE A 127 -1.56 -10.96 20.49
CA PHE A 127 -2.27 -12.25 20.38
C PHE A 127 -3.11 -12.62 21.61
N SER A 128 -3.09 -11.81 22.68
CA SER A 128 -4.08 -11.96 23.75
C SER A 128 -5.48 -11.53 23.32
N MET A 129 -5.58 -10.69 22.29
CA MET A 129 -6.84 -10.22 21.74
C MET A 129 -7.34 -11.16 20.62
N TRP A 130 -8.64 -11.46 20.67
CA TRP A 130 -9.31 -12.35 19.71
C TRP A 130 -9.26 -11.86 18.26
N SER A 131 -9.11 -10.55 18.06
CA SER A 131 -9.05 -9.89 16.74
C SER A 131 -7.73 -10.16 16.01
N SER A 132 -6.62 -10.28 16.74
CA SER A 132 -5.26 -10.26 16.20
C SER A 132 -4.91 -11.44 15.27
N PRO A 133 -5.27 -12.71 15.56
CA PRO A 133 -4.98 -13.83 14.66
C PRO A 133 -5.65 -13.68 13.29
N TYR A 134 -6.90 -13.23 13.27
CA TYR A 134 -7.66 -13.04 12.03
C TYR A 134 -7.10 -11.88 11.21
N LEU A 135 -6.78 -10.76 11.85
CA LEU A 135 -6.19 -9.60 11.18
C LEU A 135 -4.85 -9.93 10.53
N LYS A 136 -3.98 -10.66 11.23
CA LYS A 136 -2.70 -11.12 10.66
C LYS A 136 -2.90 -12.02 9.45
N PHE A 137 -3.87 -12.95 9.50
CA PHE A 137 -4.17 -13.83 8.38
C PHE A 137 -4.71 -13.05 7.17
N ILE A 138 -5.64 -12.12 7.41
CA ILE A 138 -6.22 -11.25 6.39
C ILE A 138 -5.12 -10.37 5.76
N GLU A 139 -4.24 -9.79 6.57
CA GLU A 139 -3.11 -8.98 6.10
C GLU A 139 -2.19 -9.79 5.19
N LEU A 140 -1.80 -10.99 5.60
CA LEU A 140 -0.94 -11.86 4.79
C LEU A 140 -1.63 -12.26 3.48
N GLY A 141 -2.91 -12.62 3.55
CA GLY A 141 -3.72 -12.96 2.39
C GLY A 141 -3.93 -11.81 1.42
N TRP A 142 -3.86 -10.56 1.88
CA TRP A 142 -3.95 -9.37 1.04
C TRP A 142 -2.60 -8.95 0.45
N CYS A 143 -1.57 -8.92 1.29
CA CYS A 143 -0.23 -8.46 0.96
C CYS A 143 0.49 -9.41 -0.02
N VAL A 144 0.54 -10.70 0.31
CA VAL A 144 1.36 -11.68 -0.44
C VAL A 144 0.93 -11.79 -1.90
N PRO A 145 -0.37 -11.98 -2.23
CA PRO A 145 -0.81 -12.05 -3.62
C PRO A 145 -0.59 -10.74 -4.37
N THR A 146 -0.74 -9.60 -3.70
CA THR A 146 -0.57 -8.28 -4.34
C THR A 146 0.89 -8.02 -4.71
N ILE A 147 1.82 -8.33 -3.81
CA ILE A 147 3.26 -8.22 -4.09
C ILE A 147 3.67 -9.21 -5.18
N LEU A 148 3.25 -10.47 -5.07
CA LEU A 148 3.62 -11.52 -6.04
C LEU A 148 3.11 -11.19 -7.44
N SER A 149 1.84 -10.78 -7.56
CA SER A 149 1.27 -10.41 -8.85
C SER A 149 1.94 -9.17 -9.46
N SER A 150 2.25 -8.15 -8.65
CA SER A 150 2.99 -6.97 -9.10
C SER A 150 4.39 -7.34 -9.60
N TYR A 151 5.10 -8.22 -8.88
CA TYR A 151 6.41 -8.71 -9.29
C TYR A 151 6.37 -9.48 -10.61
N LEU A 152 5.43 -10.41 -10.78
CA LEU A 152 5.26 -11.18 -12.02
C LEU A 152 4.93 -10.28 -13.22
N ILE A 153 4.14 -9.23 -13.01
CA ILE A 153 3.84 -8.21 -14.03
C ILE A 153 5.14 -7.54 -14.51
N TYR A 154 6.01 -7.10 -13.59
CA TYR A 154 7.27 -6.46 -13.97
C TYR A 154 8.24 -7.43 -14.66
N LEU A 155 8.32 -8.68 -14.20
CA LEU A 155 9.09 -9.70 -14.92
C LEU A 155 8.58 -9.89 -16.35
N GLY A 156 7.26 -9.96 -16.54
CA GLY A 156 6.66 -10.05 -17.87
C GLY A 156 7.00 -8.86 -18.77
N ILE A 157 7.06 -7.65 -18.20
CA ILE A 157 7.50 -6.45 -18.92
C ILE A 157 8.96 -6.59 -19.37
N ILE A 158 9.86 -6.99 -18.46
CA ILE A 158 11.29 -7.14 -18.77
C ILE A 158 11.49 -8.19 -19.87
N VAL A 159 10.87 -9.36 -19.74
CA VAL A 159 10.96 -10.43 -20.75
C VAL A 159 10.45 -9.95 -22.10
N HIS A 160 9.32 -9.22 -22.14
CA HIS A 160 8.81 -8.65 -23.37
C HIS A 160 9.80 -7.68 -24.02
N PHE A 161 10.42 -6.78 -23.25
CA PHE A 161 11.43 -5.85 -23.75
C PHE A 161 12.67 -6.58 -24.29
N VAL A 162 13.17 -7.59 -23.58
CA VAL A 162 14.34 -8.37 -24.01
C VAL A 162 14.05 -9.09 -25.33
N LEU A 163 12.90 -9.74 -25.46
CA LEU A 163 12.51 -10.42 -26.70
C LEU A 163 12.38 -9.45 -27.89
N VAL A 164 11.79 -8.27 -27.67
CA VAL A 164 11.70 -7.23 -28.71
C VAL A 164 13.08 -6.72 -29.11
N SER A 165 13.99 -6.50 -28.14
CA SER A 165 15.36 -6.08 -28.46
C SER A 165 16.15 -7.15 -29.22
N LEU A 166 15.97 -8.43 -28.89
CA LEU A 166 16.65 -9.53 -29.58
C LEU A 166 16.19 -9.63 -31.04
N ASN A 167 14.88 -9.52 -31.27
CA ASN A 167 14.31 -9.55 -32.61
C ASN A 167 14.82 -8.41 -33.50
N HIS A 168 15.04 -7.22 -32.93
CA HIS A 168 15.58 -6.07 -33.67
C HIS A 168 17.08 -6.22 -34.01
N ILE A 169 17.84 -6.95 -33.18
CA ILE A 169 19.26 -7.25 -33.44
C ILE A 169 19.41 -8.34 -34.51
N ILE A 170 18.53 -9.35 -34.52
CA ILE A 170 18.56 -10.45 -35.50
C ILE A 170 18.07 -10.01 -36.89
N SER A 171 17.28 -8.94 -36.98
CA SER A 171 16.79 -8.38 -38.25
C SER A 171 17.75 -7.40 -38.95
N LEU A 172 18.93 -7.15 -38.37
CA LEU A 172 20.02 -6.31 -38.91
C LEU A 172 21.14 -7.21 -39.43
#